data_AF-A0A381V7W7-F1
#
_entry.id   AF-A0A381V7W7-F1
#
_cell.length_a   1.000
_cell.length_b   1.000
_cell.length_c   1.000
_cell.angle_alpha   90.00
_cell.angle_beta   90.00
_cell.angle_gamma   90.00
#
_symmetry.space_group_name_H-M   'P 1'
#
loop_
_entity.id
_entity.type
_entity.pdbx_description
1 polymer ?
#
loop_
_entity_poly.entity_id
_entity_poly.type
_entity_poly.pdbx_seq_one_letter_code
_entity_poly.pdbx_strand_id
1 'polypeptide(L)'
;NAATRATKAIGFDSLGAIELQTGVGSWEGTWATSTAYTLRDVVVDGAAGGSTDNLYVCIVAHTSGTFSTDLSASKWELMIDVEESRNWAKKTDGVVADSEYSAKAYAIGGTGITDTATKGAAKEWAIEVSGNVDGTSFSSKEYAQGTQASTGGSAKDYAQKVNGGVSGATSDHSAKAWSVGGTGVTTTASKGAAKEWATTTGGLVDTAEYSAKEYALGTTVAAGSAKDWAMQASGTVDGTSYSAKYNADAAATSASAASTSQSAAATSATASATSATASASSATAGASSATASASSATAAASSATAAAASYDSFDDRYLGVKSADVNVDNDGNTLLDGALYFNTTNDVMMVYDLGNTTWNRTTPTSADQTKINTVSGIAANVSTVAGIAANVTTVAGISGNTTTVAGIASDVTAVAGDATDIGAVAGKATEIGLLGVAGVITDMGILGTADVVTDMNVLGTAAVVEDMDILGTAGNVTNMATVSTNIANVNTTATNITGVNSFAERYRVESSNPVSSLDEGDLVFNTTSNALSYYDGTSWNAITSDTDVKVGVSANDTTAGYLNGKLVAGTLVTLTENSDGGNETLTIASTGDASGTGVAMAIALGG
;
A
#
# COMPACT_ATOMS: atom_id res chain seq x y z
N ASN A 1 83.88 -11.11 -55.41
CA ASN A 1 85.16 -11.82 -55.23
C ASN A 1 84.93 -13.23 -54.65
N ALA A 2 84.00 -13.99 -55.25
CA ALA A 2 83.58 -15.33 -54.80
C ALA A 2 84.49 -16.46 -55.33
N ALA A 3 85.35 -16.15 -56.29
CA ALA A 3 86.30 -17.08 -56.88
C ALA A 3 87.39 -17.58 -55.90
N THR A 4 87.64 -16.88 -54.79
CA THR A 4 88.62 -17.31 -53.76
C THR A 4 88.03 -18.15 -52.63
N ARG A 5 86.69 -18.30 -52.55
CA ARG A 5 85.98 -19.07 -51.52
C ARG A 5 85.28 -20.32 -52.06
N ALA A 6 85.11 -20.45 -53.37
CA ALA A 6 84.66 -21.71 -53.97
C ALA A 6 85.66 -22.84 -53.64
N THR A 7 85.15 -24.02 -53.32
CA THR A 7 85.88 -25.27 -52.96
C THR A 7 86.68 -25.31 -51.64
N LYS A 8 86.51 -24.35 -50.73
CA LYS A 8 87.12 -24.39 -49.39
C LYS A 8 86.11 -24.83 -48.33
N ALA A 9 86.49 -25.77 -47.47
CA ALA A 9 85.68 -26.18 -46.33
C ALA A 9 86.07 -25.40 -45.08
N ILE A 10 85.09 -25.13 -44.22
CA ILE A 10 85.31 -24.49 -42.92
C ILE A 10 85.31 -25.61 -41.87
N GLY A 11 86.39 -25.74 -41.11
CA GLY A 11 86.54 -26.71 -40.03
C GLY A 11 86.75 -26.01 -38.68
N PHE A 12 86.93 -26.78 -37.61
CA PHE A 12 87.33 -26.29 -36.30
C PHE A 12 88.69 -26.87 -35.93
N ASP A 13 89.58 -26.09 -35.32
CA ASP A 13 90.87 -26.58 -34.82
C ASP A 13 90.70 -27.43 -33.54
N SER A 14 91.81 -27.95 -32.99
CA SER A 14 91.81 -28.78 -31.77
C SER A 14 91.30 -28.06 -30.51
N LEU A 15 91.00 -26.77 -30.61
CA LEU A 15 90.43 -25.94 -29.55
C LEU A 15 89.00 -25.49 -29.87
N GLY A 16 88.43 -25.94 -31.00
CA GLY A 16 87.06 -25.63 -31.42
C GLY A 16 86.89 -24.30 -32.16
N ALA A 17 87.97 -23.64 -32.60
CA ALA A 17 87.90 -22.37 -33.32
C ALA A 17 87.84 -22.55 -34.85
N ILE A 18 87.12 -21.67 -35.55
CA ILE A 18 86.88 -21.79 -37.00
C ILE A 18 88.18 -21.59 -37.82
N GLU A 19 88.57 -22.61 -38.61
CA GLU A 19 89.67 -22.54 -39.57
C GLU A 19 89.23 -22.82 -41.03
N LEU A 20 90.00 -22.30 -41.99
CA LEU A 20 89.83 -22.60 -43.42
C LEU A 20 90.59 -23.88 -43.76
N GLN A 21 89.88 -24.99 -43.88
CA GLN A 21 90.43 -26.26 -44.28
C GLN A 21 90.40 -26.47 -45.80
N THR A 22 91.44 -27.09 -46.35
CA THR A 22 91.54 -27.44 -47.76
C THR A 22 90.67 -28.68 -48.08
N GLY A 23 89.40 -28.43 -48.44
CA GLY A 23 88.41 -29.36 -49.03
C GLY A 23 87.83 -30.42 -48.07
N VAL A 24 86.51 -30.45 -47.86
CA VAL A 24 85.81 -31.66 -47.37
C VAL A 24 85.68 -32.64 -48.53
N GLY A 25 85.80 -33.94 -48.26
CA GLY A 25 85.52 -34.95 -49.26
C GLY A 25 84.02 -35.02 -49.57
N SER A 26 83.65 -35.88 -50.50
CA SER A 26 82.27 -36.06 -50.93
C SER A 26 81.48 -36.86 -49.89
N TRP A 27 80.16 -36.62 -49.83
CA TRP A 27 79.28 -37.55 -49.12
C TRP A 27 79.12 -38.81 -49.98
N GLU A 28 79.62 -39.93 -49.46
CA GLU A 28 79.69 -41.19 -50.20
C GLU A 28 78.54 -42.16 -49.82
N GLY A 29 77.59 -41.71 -49.00
CA GLY A 29 76.46 -42.54 -48.59
C GLY A 29 76.80 -43.52 -47.47
N THR A 30 76.18 -44.70 -47.50
CA THR A 30 76.52 -45.78 -46.58
C THR A 30 77.89 -46.37 -46.94
N TRP A 31 78.74 -46.57 -45.95
CA TRP A 31 80.06 -47.16 -46.10
C TRP A 31 79.96 -48.52 -46.82
N ALA A 32 80.88 -48.77 -47.76
CA ALA A 32 80.97 -49.98 -48.56
C ALA A 32 82.39 -50.53 -48.57
N THR A 33 82.53 -51.86 -48.66
CA THR A 33 83.85 -52.53 -48.74
C THR A 33 84.47 -52.42 -50.13
N SER A 34 85.80 -52.59 -50.22
CA SER A 34 86.59 -52.55 -51.47
C SER A 34 86.38 -51.26 -52.29
N THR A 35 85.98 -50.18 -51.62
CA THR A 35 85.66 -48.88 -52.21
C THR A 35 86.77 -47.91 -51.87
N ALA A 36 87.27 -47.17 -52.86
CA ALA A 36 88.31 -46.17 -52.63
C ALA A 36 87.67 -44.92 -52.01
N TYR A 37 88.00 -44.65 -50.75
CA TYR A 37 87.63 -43.43 -50.07
C TYR A 37 88.84 -42.50 -50.01
N THR A 38 88.61 -41.25 -50.41
CA THR A 38 89.60 -40.19 -50.34
C THR A 38 89.57 -39.54 -48.97
N LEU A 39 90.62 -38.79 -48.67
CA LEU A 39 90.73 -38.04 -47.44
C LEU A 39 89.50 -37.10 -47.32
N ARG A 40 88.77 -37.25 -46.22
CA ARG A 40 87.59 -36.47 -45.79
C ARG A 40 86.27 -36.79 -46.44
N ASP A 41 86.18 -37.91 -47.16
CA ASP A 41 84.88 -38.43 -47.58
C ASP A 41 84.06 -38.79 -46.33
N VAL A 42 82.77 -38.48 -46.36
CA VAL A 42 81.87 -38.72 -45.23
C VAL A 42 80.93 -39.87 -45.58
N VAL A 43 80.80 -40.80 -44.65
CA VAL A 43 79.95 -41.98 -44.78
C VAL A 43 79.06 -42.13 -43.55
N VAL A 44 77.94 -42.81 -43.72
CA VAL A 44 77.24 -43.46 -42.61
C VAL A 44 77.74 -44.90 -42.51
N ASP A 45 78.00 -45.38 -41.29
CA ASP A 45 78.48 -46.74 -41.04
C ASP A 45 77.57 -47.84 -41.62
N GLY A 46 76.25 -47.65 -41.52
CA GLY A 46 75.19 -48.57 -41.95
C GLY A 46 75.41 -50.02 -41.49
N ALA A 47 74.83 -50.97 -42.23
CA ALA A 47 74.80 -52.39 -41.86
C ALA A 47 76.18 -53.06 -41.73
N ALA A 48 77.24 -52.44 -42.28
CA ALA A 48 78.59 -52.97 -42.26
C ALA A 48 79.45 -52.49 -41.08
N GLY A 49 78.99 -51.45 -40.34
CA GLY A 49 79.66 -50.91 -39.16
C GLY A 49 78.91 -51.08 -37.83
N GLY A 50 77.67 -51.57 -37.87
CA GLY A 50 76.84 -51.81 -36.67
C GLY A 50 75.40 -51.31 -36.77
N SER A 51 74.97 -50.77 -37.91
CA SER A 51 73.66 -50.11 -38.10
C SER A 51 73.39 -49.01 -37.07
N THR A 52 74.41 -48.25 -36.68
CA THR A 52 74.25 -47.17 -35.69
C THR A 52 73.75 -45.87 -36.32
N ASP A 53 73.79 -45.79 -37.65
CA ASP A 53 73.56 -44.58 -38.46
C ASP A 53 74.53 -43.45 -38.10
N ASN A 54 75.65 -43.78 -37.47
CA ASN A 54 76.66 -42.80 -37.08
C ASN A 54 77.39 -42.30 -38.32
N LEU A 55 77.69 -41.00 -38.34
CA LEU A 55 78.41 -40.37 -39.43
C LEU A 55 79.90 -40.40 -39.11
N TYR A 56 80.70 -40.89 -40.04
CA TYR A 56 82.14 -40.96 -39.95
C TYR A 56 82.78 -40.22 -41.12
N VAL A 57 83.94 -39.63 -40.86
CA VAL A 57 84.77 -38.99 -41.88
C VAL A 57 86.04 -39.80 -42.10
N CYS A 58 86.40 -40.00 -43.36
CA CYS A 58 87.65 -40.63 -43.75
C CYS A 58 88.81 -39.70 -43.39
N ILE A 59 89.73 -40.15 -42.55
CA ILE A 59 90.89 -39.34 -42.13
C ILE A 59 92.19 -39.77 -42.81
N VAL A 60 92.18 -40.88 -43.54
CA VAL A 60 93.31 -41.34 -44.37
C VAL A 60 92.77 -41.95 -45.66
N ALA A 61 93.20 -41.47 -46.83
CA ALA A 61 92.77 -42.03 -48.11
C ALA A 61 93.18 -43.52 -48.24
N HIS A 62 92.22 -44.40 -48.52
CA HIS A 62 92.44 -45.84 -48.60
C HIS A 62 91.36 -46.52 -49.44
N THR A 63 91.66 -47.72 -49.96
CA THR A 63 90.62 -48.65 -50.37
C THR A 63 90.11 -49.39 -49.15
N SER A 64 88.80 -49.31 -48.88
CA SER A 64 88.17 -49.88 -47.69
C SER A 64 88.28 -51.40 -47.65
N GLY A 65 88.55 -51.94 -46.47
CA GLY A 65 88.52 -53.37 -46.18
C GLY A 65 87.25 -53.71 -45.41
N THR A 66 87.35 -53.78 -44.09
CA THR A 66 86.23 -53.97 -43.16
C THR A 66 86.14 -52.74 -42.26
N PHE A 67 84.92 -52.23 -42.04
CA PHE A 67 84.74 -50.94 -41.36
C PHE A 67 85.40 -50.88 -39.98
N SER A 68 85.25 -51.93 -39.16
CA SER A 68 85.87 -52.01 -37.84
C SER A 68 87.41 -52.06 -37.88
N THR A 69 87.99 -52.71 -38.89
CA THR A 69 89.45 -52.77 -39.10
C THR A 69 89.99 -51.43 -39.58
N ASP A 70 89.26 -50.74 -40.47
CA ASP A 70 89.65 -49.42 -40.95
C ASP A 70 89.47 -48.34 -39.87
N LEU A 71 88.42 -48.44 -39.04
CA LEU A 71 88.17 -47.57 -37.89
C LEU A 71 89.28 -47.74 -36.83
N SER A 72 89.64 -48.97 -36.47
CA SER A 72 90.74 -49.25 -35.52
C SER A 72 92.12 -48.93 -36.07
N ALA A 73 92.30 -48.94 -37.39
CA ALA A 73 93.50 -48.44 -38.06
C ALA A 73 93.54 -46.91 -38.21
N SER A 74 92.63 -46.18 -37.55
CA SER A 74 92.53 -44.71 -37.59
C SER A 74 92.39 -44.18 -39.01
N LYS A 75 91.58 -44.85 -39.84
CA LYS A 75 91.23 -44.36 -41.18
C LYS A 75 89.88 -43.66 -41.21
N TRP A 76 89.05 -43.84 -40.17
CA TRP A 76 87.77 -43.19 -39.99
C TRP A 76 87.73 -42.50 -38.61
N GLU A 77 87.09 -41.35 -38.53
CA GLU A 77 86.83 -40.63 -37.29
C GLU A 77 85.33 -40.35 -37.16
N LEU A 78 84.79 -40.52 -35.95
CA LEU A 78 83.37 -40.29 -35.67
C LEU A 78 83.08 -38.80 -35.73
N MET A 79 82.17 -38.38 -36.61
CA MET A 79 81.69 -37.01 -36.67
C MET A 79 80.46 -36.79 -35.81
N ILE A 80 79.49 -37.71 -35.87
CA ILE A 80 78.23 -37.59 -35.15
C ILE A 80 77.81 -38.96 -34.63
N ASP A 81 77.66 -39.04 -33.30
CA ASP A 81 76.95 -40.15 -32.65
C ASP A 81 75.44 -39.90 -32.69
N VAL A 82 74.79 -40.55 -33.64
CA VAL A 82 73.34 -40.43 -33.84
C VAL A 82 72.60 -41.21 -32.77
N GLU A 83 73.18 -42.28 -32.23
CA GLU A 83 72.59 -43.05 -31.14
C GLU A 83 72.54 -42.25 -29.84
N GLU A 84 73.58 -41.51 -29.49
CA GLU A 84 73.57 -40.60 -28.35
C GLU A 84 72.50 -39.50 -28.48
N SER A 85 72.40 -38.88 -29.66
CA SER A 85 71.38 -37.86 -29.95
C SER A 85 69.95 -38.41 -29.88
N ARG A 86 69.71 -39.64 -30.38
CA ARG A 86 68.42 -40.33 -30.22
C ARG A 86 68.12 -40.58 -28.75
N ASN A 87 69.12 -40.95 -27.97
CA ASN A 87 68.97 -41.19 -26.54
C ASN A 87 68.58 -39.91 -25.78
N TRP A 88 69.19 -38.76 -26.07
CA TRP A 88 68.80 -37.46 -25.52
C TRP A 88 67.35 -37.05 -25.80
N ALA A 89 66.82 -37.44 -26.96
CA ALA A 89 65.47 -37.05 -27.38
C ALA A 89 64.37 -38.04 -26.95
N LYS A 90 64.66 -39.35 -26.93
CA LYS A 90 63.63 -40.40 -26.86
C LYS A 90 63.79 -41.38 -25.72
N LYS A 91 64.98 -41.53 -25.14
CA LYS A 91 65.24 -42.54 -24.10
C LYS A 91 64.34 -42.26 -22.91
N THR A 92 63.54 -43.22 -22.50
CA THR A 92 62.63 -43.04 -21.36
C THR A 92 63.24 -43.55 -20.06
N ASP A 93 64.39 -44.23 -20.14
CA ASP A 93 64.99 -44.89 -18.99
C ASP A 93 66.52 -44.97 -19.07
N GLY A 94 67.20 -44.68 -17.96
CA GLY A 94 68.66 -44.65 -17.81
C GLY A 94 69.33 -43.33 -18.24
N VAL A 95 70.53 -43.09 -17.70
CA VAL A 95 71.38 -41.92 -18.00
C VAL A 95 71.75 -41.90 -19.49
N VAL A 96 71.78 -40.71 -20.09
CA VAL A 96 72.24 -40.50 -21.47
C VAL A 96 73.75 -40.21 -21.46
N ALA A 97 74.19 -39.20 -20.70
CA ALA A 97 75.61 -38.91 -20.44
C ALA A 97 75.78 -38.25 -19.07
N ASP A 98 76.93 -38.42 -18.41
CA ASP A 98 77.37 -37.71 -17.18
C ASP A 98 76.29 -37.48 -16.09
N SER A 99 75.43 -38.49 -15.85
CA SER A 99 74.32 -38.46 -14.87
C SER A 99 73.09 -37.62 -15.25
N GLU A 100 73.01 -37.17 -16.50
CA GLU A 100 71.86 -36.48 -17.07
C GLU A 100 70.93 -37.43 -17.83
N TYR A 101 69.64 -37.13 -17.76
CA TYR A 101 68.57 -37.93 -18.35
C TYR A 101 67.95 -37.18 -19.52
N SER A 102 67.32 -37.92 -20.43
CA SER A 102 66.66 -37.33 -21.60
C SER A 102 65.54 -36.36 -21.19
N ALA A 103 65.21 -35.43 -22.09
CA ALA A 103 64.06 -34.55 -21.91
C ALA A 103 62.74 -35.33 -21.76
N LYS A 104 62.64 -36.50 -22.38
CA LYS A 104 61.46 -37.36 -22.28
C LYS A 104 61.34 -38.00 -20.90
N ALA A 105 62.46 -38.42 -20.28
CA ALA A 105 62.47 -38.98 -18.94
C ALA A 105 62.05 -37.95 -17.87
N TYR A 106 62.56 -36.71 -17.95
CA TYR A 106 62.10 -35.62 -17.08
C TYR A 106 60.63 -35.25 -17.29
N ALA A 107 60.09 -35.44 -18.50
CA ALA A 107 58.69 -35.15 -18.78
C ALA A 107 57.74 -36.22 -18.22
N ILE A 108 58.06 -37.51 -18.38
CA ILE A 108 57.10 -38.61 -18.17
C ILE A 108 57.45 -39.63 -17.07
N GLY A 109 58.70 -39.65 -16.57
CA GLY A 109 59.19 -40.60 -15.56
C GLY A 109 60.01 -41.77 -16.15
N GLY A 110 60.85 -42.39 -15.31
CA GLY A 110 61.82 -43.46 -15.64
C GLY A 110 62.74 -43.83 -14.47
N THR A 111 63.52 -44.93 -14.59
CA THR A 111 64.38 -45.46 -13.50
C THR A 111 65.49 -44.45 -13.16
N GLY A 112 65.44 -43.88 -11.96
CA GLY A 112 66.38 -42.87 -11.45
C GLY A 112 65.92 -41.40 -11.54
N ILE A 113 64.72 -41.13 -12.09
CA ILE A 113 64.05 -39.82 -12.05
C ILE A 113 62.74 -39.88 -11.25
N THR A 114 61.99 -40.98 -11.34
CA THR A 114 60.74 -41.17 -10.59
C THR A 114 61.02 -41.30 -9.10
N ASP A 115 60.25 -40.57 -8.27
CA ASP A 115 60.27 -40.60 -6.80
C ASP A 115 61.67 -40.52 -6.18
N THR A 116 62.59 -39.85 -6.86
CA THR A 116 64.00 -39.84 -6.49
C THR A 116 64.30 -38.61 -5.65
N ALA A 117 65.12 -38.76 -4.60
CA ALA A 117 65.49 -37.62 -3.78
C ALA A 117 66.03 -36.47 -4.65
N THR A 118 65.45 -35.28 -4.55
CA THR A 118 65.78 -34.05 -5.31
C THR A 118 65.42 -34.05 -6.81
N LYS A 119 64.73 -35.08 -7.32
CA LYS A 119 64.35 -35.21 -8.74
C LYS A 119 62.97 -35.85 -8.86
N GLY A 120 62.10 -35.30 -9.70
CA GLY A 120 60.81 -35.89 -10.00
C GLY A 120 60.34 -35.49 -11.40
N ALA A 121 59.60 -36.35 -12.08
CA ALA A 121 59.12 -36.07 -13.42
C ALA A 121 58.01 -35.01 -13.39
N ALA A 122 57.95 -34.17 -14.42
CA ALA A 122 56.92 -33.12 -14.53
C ALA A 122 55.49 -33.69 -14.45
N LYS A 123 55.29 -34.91 -14.97
CA LYS A 123 54.04 -35.65 -14.83
C LYS A 123 53.69 -35.93 -13.36
N GLU A 124 54.64 -36.42 -12.57
CA GLU A 124 54.46 -36.75 -11.14
C GLU A 124 54.11 -35.48 -10.34
N TRP A 125 54.85 -34.38 -10.54
CA TRP A 125 54.57 -33.06 -9.94
C TRP A 125 53.15 -32.53 -10.23
N ALA A 126 52.58 -32.91 -11.37
CA ALA A 126 51.27 -32.44 -11.81
C ALA A 126 50.11 -33.34 -11.37
N ILE A 127 50.27 -34.67 -11.40
CA ILE A 127 49.11 -35.59 -11.32
C ILE A 127 49.17 -36.61 -10.19
N GLU A 128 50.29 -36.74 -9.50
CA GLU A 128 50.44 -37.76 -8.47
C GLU A 128 49.50 -37.51 -7.29
N VAL A 129 48.87 -38.57 -6.78
CA VAL A 129 47.80 -38.49 -5.77
C VAL A 129 48.21 -39.13 -4.44
N SER A 130 49.42 -39.67 -4.35
CA SER A 130 49.97 -40.31 -3.16
C SER A 130 51.49 -40.43 -3.28
N GLY A 131 52.23 -40.27 -2.18
CA GLY A 131 53.70 -40.28 -2.18
C GLY A 131 54.34 -38.89 -2.36
N ASN A 132 55.65 -38.81 -2.13
CA ASN A 132 56.45 -37.62 -2.37
C ASN A 132 57.07 -37.69 -3.77
N VAL A 133 56.90 -36.63 -4.55
CA VAL A 133 57.40 -36.55 -5.93
C VAL A 133 58.93 -36.51 -6.01
N ASP A 134 59.59 -35.95 -4.98
CA ASP A 134 61.05 -35.83 -4.89
C ASP A 134 61.63 -36.33 -3.55
N GLY A 135 60.86 -37.19 -2.86
CA GLY A 135 61.14 -37.67 -1.51
C GLY A 135 60.79 -36.69 -0.37
N THR A 136 60.45 -35.43 -0.65
CA THR A 136 60.12 -34.42 0.38
C THR A 136 58.86 -33.61 0.10
N SER A 137 58.52 -33.41 -1.17
CA SER A 137 57.44 -32.53 -1.63
C SER A 137 56.31 -33.35 -2.26
N PHE A 138 55.08 -32.86 -2.10
CA PHE A 138 53.90 -33.44 -2.72
C PHE A 138 53.57 -32.74 -4.05
N SER A 139 52.81 -33.43 -4.90
CA SER A 139 52.34 -32.88 -6.17
C SER A 139 51.33 -31.74 -5.95
N SER A 140 51.15 -30.90 -6.96
CA SER A 140 50.11 -29.87 -6.97
C SER A 140 48.69 -30.43 -6.81
N LYS A 141 48.44 -31.64 -7.29
CA LYS A 141 47.14 -32.31 -7.18
C LYS A 141 46.88 -32.86 -5.78
N GLU A 142 47.91 -33.36 -5.10
CA GLU A 142 47.80 -33.80 -3.70
C GLU A 142 47.57 -32.61 -2.76
N TYR A 143 48.22 -31.46 -2.97
CA TYR A 143 47.88 -30.23 -2.20
C TYR A 143 46.43 -29.75 -2.42
N ALA A 144 45.87 -29.98 -3.62
CA ALA A 144 44.48 -29.63 -3.91
C ALA A 144 43.48 -30.62 -3.29
N GLN A 145 43.82 -31.92 -3.21
CA GLN A 145 42.90 -32.99 -2.78
C GLN A 145 43.08 -33.41 -1.31
N GLY A 146 44.32 -33.53 -0.84
CA GLY A 146 44.73 -33.80 0.54
C GLY A 146 44.29 -35.16 1.06
N THR A 147 44.79 -36.21 0.44
CA THR A 147 44.52 -37.59 0.83
C THR A 147 45.46 -38.06 1.95
N GLN A 148 46.57 -37.37 2.20
CA GLN A 148 47.57 -37.75 3.21
C GLN A 148 47.66 -36.83 4.43
N ALA A 149 48.02 -37.41 5.59
CA ALA A 149 48.01 -36.75 6.90
C ALA A 149 49.14 -35.72 7.15
N SER A 150 50.06 -35.50 6.20
CA SER A 150 51.23 -34.64 6.40
C SER A 150 51.31 -33.46 5.41
N THR A 151 50.25 -33.18 4.66
CA THR A 151 50.21 -32.11 3.63
C THR A 151 49.79 -30.74 4.18
N GLY A 152 49.60 -30.60 5.49
CA GLY A 152 49.16 -29.33 6.10
C GLY A 152 47.71 -28.95 5.80
N GLY A 153 46.90 -29.90 5.29
CA GLY A 153 45.50 -29.66 4.90
C GLY A 153 45.34 -29.34 3.42
N SER A 154 44.32 -29.93 2.76
CA SER A 154 43.99 -29.53 1.40
C SER A 154 43.27 -28.20 1.34
N ALA A 155 43.49 -27.47 0.24
CA ALA A 155 42.69 -26.31 -0.11
C ALA A 155 41.17 -26.64 -0.13
N LYS A 156 40.81 -27.86 -0.52
CA LYS A 156 39.42 -28.34 -0.49
C LYS A 156 38.88 -28.48 0.93
N ASP A 157 39.63 -29.05 1.87
CA ASP A 157 39.21 -29.20 3.26
C ASP A 157 39.04 -27.84 3.95
N TYR A 158 39.99 -26.91 3.76
CA TYR A 158 39.90 -25.54 4.31
C TYR A 158 38.69 -24.74 3.77
N ALA A 159 38.21 -25.05 2.57
CA ALA A 159 37.07 -24.36 1.96
C ALA A 159 35.71 -25.00 2.26
N GLN A 160 35.64 -26.33 2.34
CA GLN A 160 34.36 -27.05 2.29
C GLN A 160 34.03 -27.86 3.53
N LYS A 161 35.02 -28.28 4.32
CA LYS A 161 34.80 -29.23 5.42
C LYS A 161 33.98 -28.58 6.53
N VAL A 162 33.03 -29.29 7.09
CA VAL A 162 32.21 -28.78 8.21
C VAL A 162 32.32 -29.64 9.47
N ASN A 163 32.97 -30.81 9.39
CA ASN A 163 33.08 -31.75 10.51
C ASN A 163 34.55 -32.12 10.77
N GLY A 164 35.02 -31.85 11.99
CA GLY A 164 36.39 -32.16 12.44
C GLY A 164 37.45 -31.21 11.90
N GLY A 165 38.66 -31.31 12.44
CA GLY A 165 39.81 -30.53 11.97
C GLY A 165 40.15 -30.82 10.51
N VAL A 166 40.75 -29.86 9.82
CA VAL A 166 41.28 -30.02 8.46
C VAL A 166 42.27 -31.20 8.45
N SER A 167 42.15 -32.11 7.48
CA SER A 167 42.93 -33.35 7.46
C SER A 167 44.43 -33.06 7.38
N GLY A 168 45.21 -33.46 8.38
CA GLY A 168 46.66 -33.20 8.44
C GLY A 168 47.08 -31.86 9.03
N ALA A 169 46.14 -31.02 9.48
CA ALA A 169 46.43 -29.85 10.31
C ALA A 169 46.02 -30.11 11.77
N THR A 170 46.94 -29.92 12.72
CA THR A 170 46.64 -30.05 14.15
C THR A 170 45.78 -28.85 14.60
N SER A 171 44.49 -29.10 14.83
CA SER A 171 43.52 -28.20 15.49
C SER A 171 42.87 -27.07 14.66
N ASP A 172 43.24 -26.91 13.40
CA ASP A 172 42.62 -25.93 12.50
C ASP A 172 41.29 -26.42 11.93
N HIS A 173 40.35 -25.49 11.82
CA HIS A 173 39.02 -25.71 11.24
C HIS A 173 38.84 -24.87 9.98
N SER A 174 37.99 -25.34 9.07
CA SER A 174 37.72 -24.65 7.81
C SER A 174 36.97 -23.32 8.01
N ALA A 175 37.06 -22.42 7.05
CA ALA A 175 36.27 -21.18 7.06
C ALA A 175 34.75 -21.45 7.08
N LYS A 176 34.33 -22.56 6.47
CA LYS A 176 32.92 -22.99 6.47
C LYS A 176 32.50 -23.48 7.85
N ALA A 177 33.34 -24.23 8.57
CA ALA A 177 33.07 -24.69 9.93
C ALA A 177 32.92 -23.51 10.92
N TRP A 178 33.78 -22.49 10.82
CA TRP A 178 33.65 -21.26 11.60
C TRP A 178 32.39 -20.45 11.28
N SER A 179 31.90 -20.55 10.05
CA SER A 179 30.70 -19.83 9.63
C SER A 179 29.42 -20.52 10.11
N VAL A 180 29.30 -21.84 9.90
CA VAL A 180 28.03 -22.56 10.05
C VAL A 180 27.95 -23.56 11.21
N GLY A 181 29.07 -23.94 11.83
CA GLY A 181 29.13 -24.94 12.90
C GLY A 181 29.69 -26.29 12.45
N GLY A 182 30.09 -27.12 13.43
CA GLY A 182 30.81 -28.37 13.20
C GLY A 182 31.42 -29.03 14.44
N THR A 183 31.81 -30.31 14.33
CA THR A 183 32.50 -31.04 15.41
C THR A 183 33.81 -30.34 15.81
N GLY A 184 33.88 -29.86 17.06
CA GLY A 184 35.04 -29.14 17.61
C GLY A 184 35.02 -27.60 17.40
N VAL A 185 33.95 -27.06 16.81
CA VAL A 185 33.63 -25.62 16.74
C VAL A 185 32.34 -25.34 17.51
N THR A 186 31.32 -26.18 17.32
CA THR A 186 30.01 -26.08 17.99
C THR A 186 30.14 -26.38 19.47
N THR A 187 29.54 -25.52 20.31
CA THR A 187 29.41 -25.67 21.76
C THR A 187 30.72 -26.10 22.45
N THR A 188 31.85 -25.63 21.94
CA THR A 188 33.18 -26.02 22.40
C THR A 188 33.74 -24.84 23.19
N ALA A 189 34.32 -25.07 24.36
CA ALA A 189 34.86 -23.99 25.18
C ALA A 189 35.79 -23.06 24.37
N SER A 190 35.54 -21.76 24.45
CA SER A 190 36.29 -20.71 23.72
C SER A 190 36.20 -20.81 22.19
N LYS A 191 35.21 -21.52 21.64
CA LYS A 191 34.92 -21.63 20.21
C LYS A 191 33.41 -21.57 19.98
N GLY A 192 32.99 -20.96 18.89
CA GLY A 192 31.59 -20.96 18.48
C GLY A 192 31.45 -20.45 17.06
N ALA A 193 30.57 -21.07 16.28
CA ALA A 193 30.37 -20.63 14.91
C ALA A 193 29.58 -19.32 14.85
N ALA A 194 29.84 -18.50 13.84
CA ALA A 194 29.15 -17.22 13.66
C ALA A 194 27.61 -17.39 13.64
N LYS A 195 27.12 -18.47 13.03
CA LYS A 195 25.70 -18.82 13.05
C LYS A 195 25.16 -19.05 14.47
N GLU A 196 25.92 -19.71 15.34
CA GLU A 196 25.51 -20.01 16.71
C GLU A 196 25.49 -18.75 17.58
N TRP A 197 26.54 -17.92 17.48
CA TRP A 197 26.62 -16.61 18.12
C TRP A 197 25.47 -15.68 17.72
N ALA A 198 24.94 -15.84 16.50
CA ALA A 198 23.81 -15.06 16.01
C ALA A 198 22.44 -15.64 16.39
N THR A 199 22.29 -16.97 16.48
CA THR A 199 20.94 -17.59 16.44
C THR A 199 20.60 -18.56 17.56
N THR A 200 21.57 -19.04 18.34
CA THR A 200 21.31 -20.04 19.39
C THR A 200 20.40 -19.49 20.48
N THR A 201 19.34 -20.20 20.82
CA THR A 201 18.43 -19.87 21.91
C THR A 201 18.37 -21.02 22.90
N GLY A 202 18.17 -20.75 24.19
CA GLY A 202 18.05 -21.81 25.20
C GLY A 202 19.37 -22.30 25.81
N GLY A 203 20.52 -21.77 25.38
CA GLY A 203 21.83 -22.24 25.85
C GLY A 203 23.00 -21.33 25.44
N LEU A 204 24.16 -21.58 26.07
CA LEU A 204 25.42 -20.86 25.83
C LEU A 204 26.07 -21.31 24.51
N VAL A 205 26.73 -20.40 23.81
CA VAL A 205 27.41 -20.66 22.52
C VAL A 205 28.83 -21.19 22.72
N ASP A 206 29.59 -20.65 23.66
CA ASP A 206 30.97 -21.03 23.97
C ASP A 206 31.17 -21.55 25.40
N THR A 207 30.08 -22.01 26.03
CA THR A 207 29.96 -22.41 27.44
C THR A 207 30.05 -21.28 28.47
N ALA A 208 30.27 -20.03 28.06
CA ALA A 208 30.34 -18.87 28.96
C ALA A 208 29.34 -17.77 28.58
N GLU A 209 29.01 -17.60 27.29
CA GLU A 209 28.19 -16.50 26.81
C GLU A 209 27.03 -16.96 25.92
N TYR A 210 25.92 -16.20 25.97
CA TYR A 210 24.72 -16.43 25.17
C TYR A 210 24.79 -15.75 23.80
N SER A 211 24.00 -16.23 22.84
CA SER A 211 23.92 -15.60 21.53
C SER A 211 23.25 -14.23 21.58
N ALA A 212 23.47 -13.40 20.55
CA ALA A 212 22.79 -12.11 20.40
C ALA A 212 21.24 -12.27 20.37
N LYS A 213 20.74 -13.35 19.79
CA LYS A 213 19.29 -13.63 19.73
C LYS A 213 18.74 -14.02 21.10
N GLU A 214 19.51 -14.72 21.91
CA GLU A 214 19.11 -15.03 23.28
C GLU A 214 19.13 -13.78 24.17
N TYR A 215 20.12 -12.89 24.05
CA TYR A 215 20.10 -11.59 24.74
C TYR A 215 18.91 -10.70 24.34
N ALA A 216 18.45 -10.82 23.09
CA ALA A 216 17.25 -10.12 22.64
C ALA A 216 15.95 -10.73 23.20
N LEU A 217 15.85 -12.08 23.23
CA LEU A 217 14.63 -12.79 23.62
C LEU A 217 14.49 -13.00 25.13
N GLY A 218 15.58 -13.19 25.85
CA GLY A 218 15.61 -13.41 27.30
C GLY A 218 14.84 -14.66 27.74
N THR A 219 14.94 -15.78 27.02
CA THR A 219 14.22 -17.01 27.39
C THR A 219 14.94 -17.82 28.46
N THR A 220 16.27 -17.66 28.58
CA THR A 220 17.12 -18.42 29.50
C THR A 220 18.18 -17.54 30.16
N VAL A 221 18.52 -16.38 29.59
CA VAL A 221 19.33 -15.35 30.28
C VAL A 221 18.55 -14.86 31.50
N ALA A 222 19.06 -15.13 32.70
CA ALA A 222 18.34 -14.90 33.95
C ALA A 222 18.22 -13.41 34.35
N ALA A 223 19.06 -12.53 33.83
CA ALA A 223 19.05 -11.09 34.11
C ALA A 223 19.72 -10.29 32.98
N GLY A 224 19.20 -9.09 32.68
CA GLY A 224 19.81 -8.15 31.73
C GLY A 224 19.47 -8.36 30.25
N SER A 225 18.49 -9.20 29.91
CA SER A 225 18.02 -9.32 28.52
C SER A 225 17.30 -8.05 28.05
N ALA A 226 17.32 -7.77 26.75
CA ALA A 226 16.61 -6.60 26.19
C ALA A 226 15.10 -6.66 26.48
N LYS A 227 14.54 -7.88 26.50
CA LYS A 227 13.15 -8.13 26.86
C LYS A 227 12.85 -7.75 28.32
N ASP A 228 13.73 -8.10 29.26
CA ASP A 228 13.54 -7.75 30.67
C ASP A 228 13.62 -6.24 30.89
N TRP A 229 14.59 -5.57 30.26
CA TRP A 229 14.72 -4.12 30.30
C TRP A 229 13.48 -3.38 29.79
N ALA A 230 12.78 -3.95 28.80
CA ALA A 230 11.56 -3.36 28.27
C ALA A 230 10.33 -3.70 29.13
N MET A 231 10.17 -4.97 29.51
CA MET A 231 8.86 -5.51 29.90
C MET A 231 8.78 -6.11 31.31
N GLN A 232 9.86 -6.23 32.07
CA GLN A 232 9.80 -6.82 33.41
C GLN A 232 8.89 -6.00 34.34
N ALA A 233 7.79 -6.58 34.80
CA ALA A 233 6.76 -5.84 35.53
C ALA A 233 7.07 -5.65 37.03
N SER A 234 8.08 -6.33 37.56
CA SER A 234 8.41 -6.30 38.99
C SER A 234 9.86 -6.68 39.26
N GLY A 235 10.50 -6.02 40.23
CA GLY A 235 11.92 -6.23 40.56
C GLY A 235 12.87 -5.48 39.62
N THR A 236 14.15 -5.50 39.96
CA THR A 236 15.21 -4.90 39.16
C THR A 236 15.72 -5.87 38.10
N VAL A 237 15.99 -5.37 36.89
CA VAL A 237 16.41 -6.15 35.72
C VAL A 237 17.85 -6.69 35.87
N ASP A 238 18.70 -5.94 36.56
CA ASP A 238 20.13 -6.23 36.76
C ASP A 238 20.54 -6.22 38.25
N GLY A 239 19.57 -6.22 39.17
CA GLY A 239 19.80 -6.07 40.61
C GLY A 239 19.84 -4.62 41.10
N THR A 240 19.85 -3.63 40.21
CA THR A 240 19.95 -2.20 40.58
C THR A 240 18.89 -1.32 39.92
N SER A 241 18.53 -1.61 38.67
CA SER A 241 17.69 -0.74 37.84
C SER A 241 16.40 -1.44 37.44
N TYR A 242 15.32 -0.67 37.36
CA TYR A 242 14.00 -1.17 36.97
C TYR A 242 13.78 -1.04 35.46
N SER A 243 12.89 -1.88 34.91
CA SER A 243 12.51 -1.83 33.50
C SER A 243 11.74 -0.56 33.12
N ALA A 244 11.64 -0.28 31.82
CA ALA A 244 10.81 0.81 31.31
C ALA A 244 9.33 0.63 31.70
N LYS A 245 8.80 -0.59 31.61
CA LYS A 245 7.42 -0.89 32.01
C LYS A 245 7.19 -0.63 33.50
N TYR A 246 8.08 -1.09 34.38
CA TYR A 246 7.94 -0.87 35.82
C TYR A 246 7.86 0.61 36.17
N ASN A 247 8.77 1.42 35.60
CA ASN A 247 8.79 2.87 35.83
C ASN A 247 7.52 3.55 35.33
N ALA A 248 6.98 3.13 34.18
CA ALA A 248 5.72 3.65 33.65
C ALA A 248 4.53 3.31 34.57
N ASP A 249 4.43 2.07 35.05
CA ASP A 249 3.37 1.64 35.97
C ASP A 249 3.47 2.38 37.33
N ALA A 250 4.68 2.58 37.85
CA ALA A 250 4.93 3.33 39.08
C ALA A 250 4.55 4.81 38.93
N ALA A 251 4.85 5.42 37.78
CA ALA A 251 4.45 6.80 37.47
C ALA A 251 2.91 6.93 37.38
N ALA A 252 2.24 5.98 36.73
CA ALA A 252 0.77 5.95 36.64
C ALA A 252 0.10 5.81 38.02
N THR A 253 0.67 4.95 38.87
CA THR A 253 0.21 4.78 40.27
C THR A 253 0.39 6.09 41.06
N SER A 254 1.53 6.74 40.90
CA SER A 254 1.83 8.02 41.56
C SER A 254 0.88 9.15 41.10
N ALA A 255 0.55 9.20 39.81
CA ALA A 255 -0.44 10.14 39.27
C ALA A 255 -1.84 9.92 39.88
N SER A 256 -2.24 8.65 40.05
CA SER A 256 -3.52 8.29 40.66
C SER A 256 -3.59 8.69 42.15
N ALA A 257 -2.49 8.49 42.89
CA ALA A 257 -2.36 8.93 44.26
C ALA A 257 -2.46 10.47 44.37
N ALA A 258 -1.80 11.21 43.48
CA ALA A 258 -1.87 12.68 43.46
C ALA A 258 -3.28 13.21 43.23
N SER A 259 -4.04 12.61 42.30
CA SER A 259 -5.45 12.96 42.05
C SER A 259 -6.34 12.71 43.29
N THR A 260 -6.08 11.59 43.99
CA THR A 260 -6.79 11.28 45.24
C THR A 260 -6.48 12.29 46.34
N SER A 261 -5.22 12.69 46.50
CA SER A 261 -4.80 13.73 47.45
C SER A 261 -5.42 15.09 47.15
N GLN A 262 -5.55 15.47 45.86
CA GLN A 262 -6.23 16.70 45.46
C GLN A 262 -7.71 16.69 45.87
N SER A 263 -8.41 15.57 45.66
CA SER A 263 -9.82 15.40 46.03
C SER A 263 -10.03 15.49 47.55
N ALA A 264 -9.12 14.88 48.33
CA ALA A 264 -9.13 14.97 49.79
C ALA A 264 -8.91 16.41 50.30
N ALA A 265 -7.99 17.15 49.66
CA ALA A 265 -7.73 18.55 49.99
C ALA A 265 -8.96 19.44 49.69
N ALA A 266 -9.62 19.25 48.55
CA ALA A 266 -10.85 19.98 48.20
C ALA A 266 -11.99 19.70 49.20
N THR A 267 -12.16 18.44 49.60
CA THR A 267 -13.15 18.05 50.62
C THR A 267 -12.87 18.73 51.97
N SER A 268 -11.60 18.79 52.37
CA SER A 268 -11.17 19.44 53.62
C SER A 268 -11.42 20.95 53.60
N ALA A 269 -11.23 21.61 52.45
CA ALA A 269 -11.53 23.03 52.28
C ALA A 269 -13.04 23.32 52.46
N THR A 270 -13.91 22.50 51.87
CA THR A 270 -15.37 22.61 52.02
C THR A 270 -15.82 22.40 53.47
N ALA A 271 -15.24 21.42 54.16
CA ALA A 271 -15.52 21.18 55.57
C ALA A 271 -15.14 22.41 56.43
N SER A 272 -13.96 23.00 56.19
CA SER A 272 -13.51 24.20 56.90
C SER A 272 -14.43 25.40 56.66
N ALA A 273 -14.90 25.62 55.43
CA ALA A 273 -15.84 26.70 55.12
C ALA A 273 -17.19 26.51 55.82
N THR A 274 -17.67 25.26 55.91
CA THR A 274 -18.91 24.92 56.62
C THR A 274 -18.80 25.22 58.11
N SER A 275 -17.67 24.88 58.74
CA SER A 275 -17.42 25.19 60.16
C SER A 275 -17.35 26.69 60.45
N ALA A 276 -16.83 27.50 59.50
CA ALA A 276 -16.82 28.96 59.64
C ALA A 276 -18.25 29.53 59.64
N THR A 277 -19.11 29.07 58.73
CA THR A 277 -20.53 29.49 58.67
C THR A 277 -21.31 29.08 59.92
N ALA A 278 -21.07 27.88 60.45
CA ALA A 278 -21.69 27.42 61.69
C ALA A 278 -21.30 28.32 62.87
N SER A 279 -20.00 28.68 62.97
CA SER A 279 -19.50 29.56 64.04
C SER A 279 -20.12 30.97 63.97
N ALA A 280 -20.29 31.54 62.78
CA ALA A 280 -20.93 32.84 62.60
C ALA A 280 -22.42 32.82 62.99
N SER A 281 -23.13 31.74 62.66
CA SER A 281 -24.52 31.52 63.09
C SER A 281 -24.64 31.46 64.61
N SER A 282 -23.73 30.74 65.28
CA SER A 282 -23.71 30.67 66.75
C SER A 282 -23.43 32.01 67.41
N ALA A 283 -22.53 32.82 66.85
CA ALA A 283 -22.26 34.18 67.35
C ALA A 283 -23.51 35.08 67.26
N THR A 284 -24.25 35.00 66.15
CA THR A 284 -25.50 35.73 65.95
C THR A 284 -26.57 35.30 66.95
N ALA A 285 -26.73 33.98 67.18
CA ALA A 285 -27.66 33.45 68.17
C ALA A 285 -27.33 33.93 69.61
N GLY A 286 -26.04 34.01 69.96
CA GLY A 286 -25.58 34.58 71.22
C GLY A 286 -25.96 36.05 71.40
N ALA A 287 -25.77 36.87 70.38
CA ALA A 287 -26.13 38.30 70.41
C ALA A 287 -27.65 38.53 70.53
N SER A 288 -28.46 37.75 69.82
CA SER A 288 -29.92 37.78 69.93
C SER A 288 -30.39 37.40 71.33
N SER A 289 -29.77 36.38 71.93
CA SER A 289 -30.10 35.92 73.29
C SER A 289 -29.78 37.00 74.34
N ALA A 290 -28.65 37.70 74.19
CA ALA A 290 -28.29 38.82 75.07
C ALA A 290 -29.31 39.97 74.99
N THR A 291 -29.75 40.31 73.77
CA THR A 291 -30.77 41.36 73.55
C THR A 291 -32.13 40.97 74.15
N ALA A 292 -32.53 39.71 73.99
CA ALA A 292 -33.76 39.19 74.58
C ALA A 292 -33.72 39.25 76.10
N SER A 293 -32.60 38.86 76.71
CA SER A 293 -32.41 38.92 78.17
C SER A 293 -32.49 40.36 78.71
N ALA A 294 -31.83 41.32 78.05
CA ALA A 294 -31.90 42.74 78.42
C ALA A 294 -33.32 43.32 78.30
N SER A 295 -34.05 42.91 77.25
CA SER A 295 -35.46 43.30 77.06
C SER A 295 -36.35 42.74 78.17
N SER A 296 -36.17 41.46 78.54
CA SER A 296 -36.90 40.84 79.64
C SER A 296 -36.61 41.52 80.98
N ALA A 297 -35.36 41.91 81.26
CA ALA A 297 -35.01 42.65 82.47
C ALA A 297 -35.71 44.01 82.54
N THR A 298 -35.74 44.74 81.42
CA THR A 298 -36.44 46.04 81.30
C THR A 298 -37.95 45.89 81.46
N ALA A 299 -38.54 44.87 80.83
CA ALA A 299 -39.96 44.57 80.96
C ALA A 299 -40.34 44.22 82.39
N ALA A 300 -39.52 43.43 83.10
CA ALA A 300 -39.73 43.09 84.50
C ALA A 300 -39.68 44.33 85.41
N ALA A 301 -38.68 45.20 85.24
CA ALA A 301 -38.56 46.46 86.01
C ALA A 301 -39.75 47.40 85.75
N SER A 302 -40.18 47.49 84.49
CA SER A 302 -41.36 48.28 84.09
C SER A 302 -42.63 47.71 84.71
N SER A 303 -42.77 46.38 84.75
CA SER A 303 -43.92 45.70 85.35
C SER A 303 -43.98 45.91 86.85
N ALA A 304 -42.84 45.90 87.55
CA ALA A 304 -42.77 46.19 88.98
C ALA A 304 -43.20 47.64 89.29
N THR A 305 -42.70 48.60 88.51
CA THR A 305 -43.08 50.02 88.64
C THR A 305 -44.56 50.22 88.35
N ALA A 306 -45.07 49.61 87.28
CA ALA A 306 -46.47 49.67 86.90
C ALA A 306 -47.39 49.05 87.95
N ALA A 307 -46.99 47.93 88.57
CA ALA A 307 -47.76 47.27 89.63
C ALA A 307 -47.85 48.13 90.89
N ALA A 308 -46.74 48.74 91.32
CA ALA A 308 -46.72 49.65 92.47
C ALA A 308 -47.60 50.88 92.22
N ALA A 309 -47.45 51.53 91.06
CA ALA A 309 -48.28 52.68 90.68
C ALA A 309 -49.76 52.31 90.51
N SER A 310 -50.06 51.09 90.05
CA SER A 310 -51.43 50.60 89.91
C SER A 310 -52.09 50.35 91.28
N TYR A 311 -51.33 49.89 92.28
CA TYR A 311 -51.85 49.68 93.62
C TYR A 311 -52.11 51.00 94.33
N ASP A 312 -51.14 51.92 94.30
CA ASP A 312 -51.24 53.28 94.83
C ASP A 312 -52.44 54.02 94.22
N SER A 313 -52.50 54.05 92.87
CA SER A 313 -53.64 54.64 92.18
C SER A 313 -54.96 53.90 92.42
N PHE A 314 -54.96 52.61 92.77
CA PHE A 314 -56.19 51.90 93.12
C PHE A 314 -56.67 52.29 94.51
N ASP A 315 -55.77 52.43 95.48
CA ASP A 315 -56.09 52.83 96.85
C ASP A 315 -56.65 54.26 96.91
N ASP A 316 -56.05 55.21 96.17
CA ASP A 316 -56.56 56.59 96.05
C ASP A 316 -57.95 56.66 95.40
N ARG A 317 -58.25 55.70 94.50
CA ARG A 317 -59.51 55.66 93.77
C ARG A 317 -60.56 54.78 94.43
N TYR A 318 -60.20 53.85 95.30
CA TYR A 318 -61.15 53.03 96.03
C TYR A 318 -60.83 53.10 97.52
N LEU A 319 -61.49 54.03 98.17
CA LEU A 319 -61.29 54.36 99.58
C LEU A 319 -61.87 53.30 100.54
N GLY A 320 -62.48 52.24 99.98
CA GLY A 320 -63.10 51.14 100.73
C GLY A 320 -64.53 51.43 101.16
N VAL A 321 -64.89 50.98 102.37
CA VAL A 321 -66.24 51.13 102.94
C VAL A 321 -66.30 52.39 103.81
N LYS A 322 -67.27 53.26 103.57
CA LYS A 322 -67.54 54.43 104.43
C LYS A 322 -69.05 54.58 104.63
N SER A 323 -69.45 55.17 105.75
CA SER A 323 -70.87 55.40 106.06
C SER A 323 -71.38 56.77 105.61
N ALA A 324 -70.48 57.67 105.21
CA ALA A 324 -70.79 59.02 104.75
C ALA A 324 -69.67 59.53 103.85
N ASP A 325 -69.94 60.63 103.16
CA ASP A 325 -68.99 61.30 102.28
C ASP A 325 -67.76 61.78 103.04
N VAL A 326 -66.57 61.50 102.49
CA VAL A 326 -65.26 61.92 103.03
C VAL A 326 -64.65 63.04 102.17
N ASN A 327 -63.57 63.68 102.65
CA ASN A 327 -62.94 64.83 101.97
C ASN A 327 -61.45 64.64 101.65
N VAL A 328 -60.84 63.52 102.07
CA VAL A 328 -59.46 63.12 101.77
C VAL A 328 -59.42 61.61 101.49
N ASP A 329 -58.39 61.15 100.77
CA ASP A 329 -58.17 59.73 100.49
C ASP A 329 -57.55 58.98 101.69
N ASN A 330 -57.08 57.76 101.45
CA ASN A 330 -56.54 56.86 102.48
C ASN A 330 -55.13 57.25 102.95
N ASP A 331 -54.35 57.95 102.13
CA ASP A 331 -53.02 58.50 102.49
C ASP A 331 -53.09 59.94 103.02
N GLY A 332 -54.29 60.53 102.98
CA GLY A 332 -54.58 61.87 103.48
C GLY A 332 -54.39 62.98 102.45
N ASN A 333 -54.22 62.64 101.16
CA ASN A 333 -54.22 63.61 100.08
C ASN A 333 -55.66 64.01 99.70
N THR A 334 -55.77 65.04 98.85
CA THR A 334 -57.07 65.48 98.33
C THR A 334 -57.69 64.42 97.45
N LEU A 335 -59.00 64.18 97.63
CA LEU A 335 -59.73 63.20 96.83
C LEU A 335 -59.55 63.41 95.34
N LEU A 336 -59.23 62.33 94.65
CA LEU A 336 -59.23 62.30 93.20
C LEU A 336 -60.65 62.29 92.66
N ASP A 337 -60.83 62.94 91.52
CA ASP A 337 -62.06 62.79 90.74
C ASP A 337 -62.28 61.31 90.38
N GLY A 338 -63.51 60.84 90.54
CA GLY A 338 -63.85 59.43 90.36
C GLY A 338 -63.45 58.51 91.51
N ALA A 339 -62.92 59.04 92.63
CA ALA A 339 -62.68 58.22 93.82
C ALA A 339 -63.99 57.55 94.25
N LEU A 340 -63.93 56.34 94.77
CA LEU A 340 -65.06 55.47 95.04
C LEU A 340 -65.04 55.05 96.49
N TYR A 341 -66.21 54.98 97.10
CA TYR A 341 -66.39 54.23 98.33
C TYR A 341 -67.75 53.55 98.33
N PHE A 342 -67.85 52.41 99.01
CA PHE A 342 -69.14 51.77 99.20
C PHE A 342 -69.87 52.46 100.36
N ASN A 343 -70.96 53.16 100.04
CA ASN A 343 -71.80 53.81 101.04
C ASN A 343 -72.77 52.81 101.63
N THR A 344 -72.52 52.44 102.88
CA THR A 344 -73.30 51.44 103.61
C THR A 344 -74.68 51.95 104.05
N THR A 345 -74.99 53.23 103.89
CA THR A 345 -76.31 53.81 104.24
C THR A 345 -77.28 53.75 103.06
N ASN A 346 -76.78 54.00 101.85
CA ASN A 346 -77.57 53.94 100.62
C ASN A 346 -77.42 52.59 99.88
N ASP A 347 -76.62 51.67 100.41
CA ASP A 347 -76.23 50.39 99.80
C ASP A 347 -75.81 50.53 98.33
N VAL A 348 -75.05 51.59 98.04
CA VAL A 348 -74.59 51.91 96.69
C VAL A 348 -73.15 52.40 96.73
N MET A 349 -72.41 52.09 95.67
CA MET A 349 -71.13 52.73 95.41
C MET A 349 -71.35 54.22 95.15
N MET A 350 -70.61 55.05 95.88
CA MET A 350 -70.51 56.47 95.63
C MET A 350 -69.23 56.72 94.84
N VAL A 351 -69.27 57.73 93.98
CA VAL A 351 -68.16 58.22 93.17
C VAL A 351 -68.01 59.71 93.39
N TYR A 352 -66.82 60.18 93.71
CA TYR A 352 -66.55 61.59 93.94
C TYR A 352 -66.44 62.30 92.60
N ASP A 353 -67.08 63.45 92.50
CA ASP A 353 -66.97 64.40 91.39
C ASP A 353 -66.17 65.59 91.92
N LEU A 354 -64.90 65.69 91.53
CA LEU A 354 -64.02 66.77 91.97
C LEU A 354 -64.44 68.11 91.36
N GLY A 355 -65.01 68.11 90.16
CA GLY A 355 -65.43 69.33 89.47
C GLY A 355 -66.57 70.04 90.18
N ASN A 356 -67.49 69.26 90.76
CA ASN A 356 -68.58 69.77 91.60
C ASN A 356 -68.29 69.65 93.10
N THR A 357 -67.17 69.02 93.46
CA THR A 357 -66.74 68.70 94.83
C THR A 357 -67.77 67.89 95.64
N THR A 358 -68.52 67.01 94.98
CA THR A 358 -69.64 66.24 95.57
C THR A 358 -69.49 64.75 95.36
N TRP A 359 -70.09 63.93 96.22
CA TRP A 359 -70.21 62.50 95.97
C TRP A 359 -71.53 62.19 95.25
N ASN A 360 -71.41 61.49 94.13
CA ASN A 360 -72.51 61.06 93.28
C ASN A 360 -72.69 59.54 93.45
N ARG A 361 -73.88 59.01 93.15
CA ARG A 361 -74.14 57.56 93.20
C ARG A 361 -73.96 56.93 91.82
N THR A 362 -73.51 55.67 91.77
CA THR A 362 -73.24 54.97 90.50
C THR A 362 -74.45 54.27 89.90
N THR A 363 -75.52 54.09 90.66
CA THR A 363 -76.76 53.53 90.13
C THR A 363 -77.69 54.65 89.65
N PRO A 364 -78.38 54.46 88.50
CA PRO A 364 -79.40 55.37 88.05
C PRO A 364 -80.40 55.59 89.15
N THR A 365 -80.72 56.86 89.38
CA THR A 365 -81.94 57.14 90.13
C THR A 365 -83.13 56.62 89.32
N SER A 366 -84.28 56.47 89.98
CA SER A 366 -85.50 56.07 89.28
C SER A 366 -85.84 56.99 88.09
N ALA A 367 -85.43 58.26 88.13
CA ALA A 367 -85.59 59.22 87.03
C ALA A 367 -84.62 58.99 85.86
N ASP A 368 -83.37 58.58 86.12
CA ASP A 368 -82.38 58.31 85.05
C ASP A 368 -82.70 57.01 84.31
N GLN A 369 -83.27 56.03 85.00
CA GLN A 369 -83.77 54.80 84.37
C GLN A 369 -84.82 55.08 83.29
N THR A 370 -85.66 56.10 83.47
CA THR A 370 -86.62 56.52 82.44
C THR A 370 -85.93 56.99 81.16
N LYS A 371 -84.77 57.68 81.23
CA LYS A 371 -84.01 58.13 80.06
C LYS A 371 -83.26 56.99 79.36
N ILE A 372 -82.73 56.03 80.12
CA ILE A 372 -82.09 54.81 79.58
C ILE A 372 -83.08 54.05 78.68
N ASN A 373 -84.35 53.98 79.09
CA ASN A 373 -85.40 53.36 78.30
C ASN A 373 -85.62 54.05 76.94
N THR A 374 -85.37 55.37 76.82
CA THR A 374 -85.42 56.08 75.54
C THR A 374 -84.30 55.63 74.59
N VAL A 375 -83.07 55.42 75.07
CA VAL A 375 -81.95 54.88 74.27
C VAL A 375 -82.21 53.43 73.85
N SER A 376 -82.85 52.64 74.72
CA SER A 376 -83.34 51.31 74.32
C SER A 376 -84.29 51.36 73.12
N GLY A 377 -85.03 52.46 72.94
CA GLY A 377 -85.96 52.66 71.83
C GLY A 377 -85.30 52.84 70.45
N ILE A 378 -84.01 53.17 70.37
CA ILE A 378 -83.29 53.34 69.10
C ILE A 378 -82.51 52.09 68.66
N ALA A 379 -82.61 50.97 69.38
CA ALA A 379 -81.86 49.73 69.13
C ALA A 379 -82.07 49.16 67.70
N ALA A 380 -83.23 49.38 67.09
CA ALA A 380 -83.51 48.95 65.72
C ALA A 380 -82.59 49.63 64.68
N ASN A 381 -82.23 50.90 64.88
CA ASN A 381 -81.34 51.63 63.98
C ASN A 381 -79.89 51.10 64.05
N VAL A 382 -79.46 50.62 65.24
CA VAL A 382 -78.15 49.98 65.43
C VAL A 382 -78.07 48.65 64.67
N SER A 383 -79.17 47.89 64.62
CA SER A 383 -79.25 46.67 63.82
C SER A 383 -79.12 46.93 62.31
N THR A 384 -79.54 48.10 61.82
CA THR A 384 -79.32 48.50 60.41
C THR A 384 -77.84 48.74 60.10
N VAL A 385 -77.07 49.32 61.02
CA VAL A 385 -75.61 49.50 60.87
C VAL A 385 -74.89 48.15 60.80
N ALA A 386 -75.36 47.15 61.56
CA ALA A 386 -74.81 45.79 61.50
C ALA A 386 -74.96 45.14 60.11
N GLY A 387 -76.03 45.45 59.36
CA GLY A 387 -76.22 44.97 57.98
C GLY A 387 -75.21 45.57 56.99
N ILE A 388 -74.76 46.81 57.21
CA ILE A 388 -73.72 47.46 56.39
C ILE A 388 -72.37 46.74 56.54
N ALA A 389 -72.05 46.21 57.74
CA ALA A 389 -70.79 45.48 57.98
C ALA A 389 -70.64 44.21 57.12
N ALA A 390 -71.75 43.53 56.80
CA ALA A 390 -71.73 42.37 55.90
C ALA A 390 -71.34 42.77 54.46
N ASN A 391 -71.89 43.87 53.94
CA ASN A 391 -71.54 44.37 52.61
C ASN A 391 -70.09 44.87 52.52
N VAL A 392 -69.56 45.49 53.58
CA VAL A 392 -68.14 45.90 53.66
C VAL A 392 -67.20 44.68 53.60
N THR A 393 -67.62 43.56 54.18
CA THR A 393 -66.85 42.30 54.12
C THR A 393 -66.79 41.74 52.70
N THR A 394 -67.87 41.84 51.92
CA THR A 394 -67.87 41.48 50.48
C THR A 394 -66.91 42.35 49.66
N VAL A 395 -66.85 43.66 49.93
CA VAL A 395 -65.92 44.59 49.26
C VAL A 395 -64.46 44.25 49.57
N ALA A 396 -64.15 43.84 50.81
CA ALA A 396 -62.80 43.39 51.16
C ALA A 396 -62.34 42.16 50.36
N GLY A 397 -63.25 41.22 50.08
CA GLY A 397 -62.97 40.07 49.20
C GLY A 397 -62.67 40.45 47.76
N ILE A 398 -63.43 41.40 47.20
CA ILE A 398 -63.16 41.95 45.86
C ILE A 398 -61.79 42.65 45.81
N SER A 399 -61.42 43.38 46.86
CA SER A 399 -60.09 44.01 46.98
C SER A 399 -58.94 42.99 46.90
N GLY A 400 -59.12 41.80 47.48
CA GLY A 400 -58.14 40.71 47.36
C GLY A 400 -57.95 40.25 45.91
N ASN A 401 -59.04 39.99 45.20
CA ASN A 401 -59.00 39.58 43.79
C ASN A 401 -58.37 40.66 42.89
N THR A 402 -58.68 41.93 43.11
CA THR A 402 -58.06 43.04 42.36
C THR A 402 -56.55 43.14 42.63
N THR A 403 -56.11 42.88 43.87
CA THR A 403 -54.69 42.87 44.22
C THR A 403 -53.94 41.73 43.54
N THR A 404 -54.55 40.54 43.44
CA THR A 404 -53.99 39.41 42.69
C THR A 404 -53.82 39.74 41.20
N VAL A 405 -54.84 40.35 40.58
CA VAL A 405 -54.76 40.79 39.17
C VAL A 405 -53.69 41.87 38.99
N ALA A 406 -53.55 42.80 39.95
CA ALA A 406 -52.49 43.81 39.93
C ALA A 406 -51.09 43.18 40.01
N GLY A 407 -50.92 42.11 40.79
CA GLY A 407 -49.66 41.37 40.90
C GLY A 407 -49.20 40.71 39.60
N ILE A 408 -50.13 40.33 38.72
CA ILE A 408 -49.83 39.72 37.40
C ILE A 408 -50.01 40.69 36.23
N ALA A 409 -50.19 42.00 36.51
CA ALA A 409 -50.52 42.98 35.47
C ALA A 409 -49.44 43.10 34.38
N SER A 410 -48.16 42.97 34.76
CA SER A 410 -47.05 42.94 33.81
C SER A 410 -47.10 41.69 32.92
N ASP A 411 -47.39 40.52 33.48
CA ASP A 411 -47.50 39.27 32.71
C ASP A 411 -48.66 39.33 31.72
N VAL A 412 -49.81 39.87 32.14
CA VAL A 412 -50.97 40.11 31.26
C VAL A 412 -50.61 41.08 30.13
N THR A 413 -49.82 42.12 30.42
CA THR A 413 -49.35 43.07 29.41
C THR A 413 -48.35 42.44 28.45
N ALA A 414 -47.46 41.58 28.94
CA ALA A 414 -46.50 40.83 28.11
C ALA A 414 -47.22 39.89 27.14
N VAL A 415 -48.17 39.08 27.64
CA VAL A 415 -49.00 38.20 26.80
C VAL A 415 -49.81 39.00 25.76
N ALA A 416 -50.31 40.19 26.13
CA ALA A 416 -50.97 41.08 25.18
C ALA A 416 -50.01 41.65 24.11
N GLY A 417 -48.74 41.90 24.47
CA GLY A 417 -47.68 42.28 23.54
C GLY A 417 -47.33 41.17 22.54
N ASP A 418 -47.30 39.92 23.01
CA ASP A 418 -46.98 38.74 22.20
C ASP A 418 -48.14 38.31 21.27
N ALA A 419 -49.31 38.96 21.34
CA ALA A 419 -50.50 38.55 20.59
C ALA A 419 -50.28 38.51 19.07
N THR A 420 -49.46 39.42 18.53
CA THR A 420 -49.09 39.40 17.10
C THR A 420 -48.18 38.23 16.76
N ASP A 421 -47.18 37.93 17.60
CA ASP A 421 -46.24 36.84 17.39
C ASP A 421 -46.92 35.47 17.53
N ILE A 422 -47.76 35.31 18.56
CA ILE A 422 -48.62 34.14 18.75
C ILE A 422 -49.55 33.96 17.55
N GLY A 423 -50.14 35.05 17.04
CA GLY A 423 -50.96 35.04 15.83
C GLY A 423 -50.19 34.61 14.58
N ALA A 424 -48.93 35.07 14.42
CA ALA A 424 -48.07 34.70 13.31
C ALA A 424 -47.70 33.21 13.35
N VAL A 425 -47.33 32.68 14.52
CA VAL A 425 -47.02 31.24 14.71
C VAL A 425 -48.28 30.40 14.50
N ALA A 426 -49.43 30.81 15.05
CA ALA A 426 -50.71 30.13 14.83
C ALA A 426 -51.11 30.10 13.35
N GLY A 427 -50.83 31.18 12.61
CA GLY A 427 -51.04 31.26 11.16
C GLY A 427 -50.11 30.36 10.32
N LYS A 428 -49.05 29.80 10.92
CA LYS A 428 -48.11 28.85 10.29
C LYS A 428 -48.30 27.41 10.79
N ALA A 429 -49.38 27.11 11.51
CA ALA A 429 -49.58 25.79 12.13
C ALA A 429 -49.53 24.62 11.13
N THR A 430 -49.98 24.83 9.89
CA THR A 430 -49.90 23.81 8.83
C THR A 430 -48.46 23.58 8.38
N GLU A 431 -47.69 24.63 8.13
CA GLU A 431 -46.28 24.53 7.72
C GLU A 431 -45.41 23.93 8.83
N ILE A 432 -45.62 24.36 10.08
CA ILE A 432 -44.96 23.78 11.25
C ILE A 432 -45.33 22.29 11.39
N GLY A 433 -46.61 21.95 11.16
CA GLY A 433 -47.08 20.56 11.14
C GLY A 433 -46.41 19.71 10.06
N LEU A 434 -46.23 20.25 8.85
CA LEU A 434 -45.55 19.57 7.75
C LEU A 434 -44.07 19.29 8.07
N LEU A 435 -43.35 20.23 8.69
CA LEU A 435 -41.98 20.03 9.15
C LEU A 435 -41.88 18.96 10.26
N GLY A 436 -42.95 18.72 11.02
CA GLY A 436 -43.05 17.69 12.05
C GLY A 436 -43.38 16.29 11.52
N VAL A 437 -43.69 16.12 10.24
CA VAL A 437 -44.01 14.81 9.65
C VAL A 437 -42.73 13.98 9.52
N ALA A 438 -42.74 12.75 10.07
CA ALA A 438 -41.56 11.87 10.10
C ALA A 438 -40.89 11.66 8.72
N GLY A 439 -41.67 11.60 7.64
CA GLY A 439 -41.17 11.53 6.27
C GLY A 439 -40.35 12.77 5.88
N VAL A 440 -40.90 13.96 6.11
CA VAL A 440 -40.22 15.24 5.83
C VAL A 440 -38.94 15.37 6.66
N ILE A 441 -38.95 14.98 7.93
CA ILE A 441 -37.75 14.98 8.79
C ILE A 441 -36.69 14.01 8.25
N THR A 442 -37.11 12.84 7.78
CA THR A 442 -36.20 11.85 7.18
C THR A 442 -35.60 12.37 5.88
N ASP A 443 -36.41 12.98 5.01
CA ASP A 443 -35.97 13.56 3.76
C ASP A 443 -34.99 14.73 4.00
N MET A 444 -35.28 15.61 4.95
CA MET A 444 -34.37 16.68 5.37
C MET A 444 -33.06 16.14 5.93
N GLY A 445 -33.10 15.04 6.69
CA GLY A 445 -31.91 14.35 7.18
C GLY A 445 -31.05 13.78 6.06
N ILE A 446 -31.66 13.16 5.04
CA ILE A 446 -30.97 12.65 3.85
C ILE A 446 -30.32 13.79 3.07
N LEU A 447 -31.07 14.87 2.82
CA LEU A 447 -30.58 16.05 2.08
C LEU A 447 -29.43 16.75 2.81
N GLY A 448 -29.37 16.64 4.15
CA GLY A 448 -28.30 17.18 4.99
C GLY A 448 -27.06 16.29 5.13
N THR A 449 -27.01 15.09 4.54
CA THR A 449 -25.82 14.23 4.60
C THR A 449 -24.67 14.79 3.75
N ALA A 450 -23.44 14.63 4.22
CA ALA A 450 -22.25 15.21 3.57
C ALA A 450 -22.10 14.81 2.09
N ASP A 451 -22.42 13.54 1.77
CA ASP A 451 -22.36 13.03 0.40
C ASP A 451 -23.41 13.70 -0.49
N VAL A 452 -24.67 13.77 -0.03
CA VAL A 452 -25.76 14.42 -0.79
C VAL A 452 -25.49 15.92 -0.97
N VAL A 453 -24.99 16.61 0.05
CA VAL A 453 -24.61 18.03 -0.05
C VAL A 453 -23.44 18.22 -1.03
N THR A 454 -22.47 17.30 -1.04
CA THR A 454 -21.36 17.32 -2.00
C THR A 454 -21.86 17.11 -3.41
N ASP A 455 -22.74 16.14 -3.63
CA ASP A 455 -23.36 15.88 -4.93
C ASP A 455 -24.20 17.07 -5.42
N MET A 456 -24.98 17.70 -4.53
CA MET A 456 -25.73 18.92 -4.84
C MET A 456 -24.82 20.10 -5.21
N ASN A 457 -23.66 20.25 -4.55
CA ASN A 457 -22.67 21.26 -4.91
C ASN A 457 -22.04 20.99 -6.29
N VAL A 458 -21.76 19.73 -6.61
CA VAL A 458 -21.25 19.34 -7.94
C VAL A 458 -22.30 19.64 -9.02
N LEU A 459 -23.55 19.20 -8.81
CA LEU A 459 -24.67 19.47 -9.73
C LEU A 459 -24.96 20.97 -9.88
N GLY A 460 -24.76 21.76 -8.82
CA GLY A 460 -24.91 23.21 -8.82
C GLY A 460 -23.74 23.99 -9.44
N THR A 461 -22.68 23.32 -9.89
CA THR A 461 -21.53 24.00 -10.52
C THR A 461 -21.92 24.52 -11.91
N ALA A 462 -21.55 25.77 -12.23
CA ALA A 462 -21.94 26.44 -13.48
C ALA A 462 -21.69 25.60 -14.74
N ALA A 463 -20.55 24.91 -14.81
CA ALA A 463 -20.23 24.02 -15.94
C ALA A 463 -21.22 22.85 -16.09
N VAL A 464 -21.60 22.20 -14.98
CA VAL A 464 -22.54 21.07 -14.99
C VAL A 464 -23.94 21.56 -15.38
N VAL A 465 -24.36 22.71 -14.86
CA VAL A 465 -25.65 23.32 -15.22
C VAL A 465 -25.67 23.72 -16.71
N GLU A 466 -24.59 24.28 -17.23
CA GLU A 466 -24.43 24.64 -18.65
C GLU A 466 -24.46 23.39 -19.53
N ASP A 467 -23.73 22.33 -19.17
CA ASP A 467 -23.74 21.06 -19.89
C ASP A 467 -25.14 20.43 -19.91
N MET A 468 -25.85 20.46 -18.77
CA MET A 468 -27.24 19.97 -18.67
C MET A 468 -28.21 20.79 -19.53
N ASP A 469 -28.05 22.12 -19.58
CA ASP A 469 -28.88 23.00 -20.41
C ASP A 469 -28.63 22.73 -21.91
N ILE A 470 -27.36 22.61 -22.31
CA ILE A 470 -26.95 22.26 -23.68
C ILE A 470 -27.54 20.89 -24.08
N LEU A 471 -27.39 19.86 -23.24
CA LEU A 471 -27.91 18.52 -23.51
C LEU A 471 -29.45 18.50 -23.54
N GLY A 472 -30.08 19.31 -22.68
CA GLY A 472 -31.53 19.45 -22.56
C GLY A 472 -32.18 20.27 -23.68
N THR A 473 -31.42 20.91 -24.57
CA THR A 473 -31.99 21.64 -25.70
C THR A 473 -32.84 20.74 -26.60
N ALA A 474 -34.00 21.24 -27.03
CA ALA A 474 -34.95 20.48 -27.84
C ALA A 474 -34.33 19.88 -29.12
N GLY A 475 -33.36 20.58 -29.73
CA GLY A 475 -32.61 20.08 -30.88
C GLY A 475 -31.77 18.84 -30.58
N ASN A 476 -31.00 18.87 -29.48
CA ASN A 476 -30.16 17.74 -29.08
C ASN A 476 -30.99 16.52 -28.67
N VAL A 477 -32.05 16.71 -27.88
CA VAL A 477 -32.98 15.63 -27.48
C VAL A 477 -33.67 15.00 -28.71
N THR A 478 -34.10 15.82 -29.68
CA THR A 478 -34.72 15.32 -30.92
C THR A 478 -33.72 14.53 -31.77
N ASN A 479 -32.48 15.01 -31.88
CA ASN A 479 -31.42 14.31 -32.61
C ASN A 479 -31.08 12.96 -31.95
N MET A 480 -30.94 12.93 -30.62
CA MET A 480 -30.72 11.69 -29.86
C MET A 480 -31.87 10.69 -30.06
N ALA A 481 -33.13 11.15 -29.99
CA ALA A 481 -34.29 10.31 -30.27
C ALA A 481 -34.26 9.77 -31.70
N THR A 482 -33.93 10.61 -32.69
CA THR A 482 -33.84 10.21 -34.10
C THR A 482 -32.76 9.16 -34.34
N VAL A 483 -31.57 9.34 -33.75
CA VAL A 483 -30.47 8.36 -33.83
C VAL A 483 -30.86 7.07 -33.11
N SER A 484 -31.47 7.17 -31.93
CA SER A 484 -31.93 6.01 -31.16
C SER A 484 -32.97 5.19 -31.93
N THR A 485 -33.94 5.83 -32.59
CA THR A 485 -34.94 5.13 -33.40
C THR A 485 -34.31 4.48 -34.64
N ASN A 486 -33.28 5.07 -35.24
CA ASN A 486 -32.63 4.57 -36.44
C ASN A 486 -31.35 3.74 -36.18
N ILE A 487 -31.09 3.34 -34.93
CA ILE A 487 -29.80 2.74 -34.54
C ILE A 487 -29.48 1.45 -35.32
N ALA A 488 -30.51 0.68 -35.70
CA ALA A 488 -30.35 -0.51 -36.53
C ALA A 488 -29.78 -0.15 -37.92
N ASN A 489 -30.34 0.87 -38.57
CA ASN A 489 -29.87 1.35 -39.87
C ASN A 489 -28.45 1.94 -39.77
N VAL A 490 -28.18 2.72 -38.72
CA VAL A 490 -26.83 3.28 -38.46
C VAL A 490 -25.81 2.15 -38.30
N ASN A 491 -26.13 1.10 -37.55
CA ASN A 491 -25.26 -0.08 -37.39
C ASN A 491 -25.06 -0.85 -38.71
N THR A 492 -26.10 -0.96 -39.54
CA THR A 492 -25.98 -1.55 -40.88
C THR A 492 -25.06 -0.74 -41.77
N THR A 493 -25.17 0.60 -41.78
CA THR A 493 -24.25 1.47 -42.53
C THR A 493 -22.82 1.39 -41.97
N ALA A 494 -22.66 1.41 -40.64
CA ALA A 494 -21.35 1.29 -39.99
C ALA A 494 -20.65 -0.04 -40.34
N THR A 495 -21.40 -1.15 -40.39
CA THR A 495 -20.87 -2.46 -40.79
C THR A 495 -20.43 -2.48 -42.27
N ASN A 496 -21.17 -1.79 -43.14
CA ASN A 496 -20.91 -1.75 -44.57
C ASN A 496 -19.99 -0.59 -45.00
N ILE A 497 -19.42 0.18 -44.06
CA ILE A 497 -18.72 1.43 -44.37
C ILE A 497 -17.56 1.24 -45.36
N THR A 498 -16.82 0.13 -45.28
CA THR A 498 -15.76 -0.22 -46.24
C THR A 498 -16.31 -0.42 -47.64
N GLY A 499 -17.46 -1.10 -47.77
CA GLY A 499 -18.12 -1.30 -49.06
C GLY A 499 -18.69 -0.01 -49.63
N VAL A 500 -19.30 0.83 -48.78
CA VAL A 500 -19.84 2.14 -49.17
C VAL A 500 -18.72 3.07 -49.65
N ASN A 501 -17.61 3.17 -48.92
CA ASN A 501 -16.45 3.97 -49.34
C ASN A 501 -15.85 3.43 -50.64
N SER A 502 -15.65 2.10 -50.74
CA SER A 502 -15.13 1.48 -51.96
C SER A 502 -16.05 1.68 -53.17
N PHE A 503 -17.37 1.74 -52.96
CA PHE A 503 -18.32 2.07 -54.02
C PHE A 503 -18.28 3.55 -54.38
N ALA A 504 -18.15 4.46 -53.41
CA ALA A 504 -18.05 5.90 -53.67
C ALA A 504 -16.75 6.28 -54.40
N GLU A 505 -15.66 5.58 -54.12
CA GLU A 505 -14.37 5.77 -54.82
C GLU A 505 -14.45 5.28 -56.27
N ARG A 506 -15.07 4.11 -56.48
CA ARG A 506 -15.11 3.45 -57.80
C ARG A 506 -16.26 3.90 -58.68
N TYR A 507 -17.44 4.22 -58.13
CA TYR A 507 -18.62 4.62 -58.91
C TYR A 507 -18.93 6.10 -58.73
N ARG A 508 -18.75 6.87 -59.80
CA ARG A 508 -18.99 8.32 -59.82
C ARG A 508 -20.13 8.68 -60.76
N VAL A 509 -20.88 9.72 -60.42
CA VAL A 509 -21.91 10.30 -61.27
C VAL A 509 -21.56 11.76 -61.48
N GLU A 510 -21.07 12.10 -62.68
CA GLU A 510 -20.49 13.41 -62.97
C GLU A 510 -20.90 13.91 -64.36
N SER A 511 -20.67 15.19 -64.65
CA SER A 511 -20.97 15.79 -65.96
C SER A 511 -19.90 15.49 -67.02
N SER A 512 -18.77 14.92 -66.64
CA SER A 512 -17.67 14.50 -67.52
C SER A 512 -16.99 13.26 -66.94
N ASN A 513 -16.18 12.55 -67.73
CA ASN A 513 -15.38 11.45 -67.20
C ASN A 513 -14.22 12.03 -66.35
N PRO A 514 -13.98 11.51 -65.13
CA PRO A 514 -12.91 11.97 -64.26
C PRO A 514 -11.52 11.85 -64.91
N VAL A 515 -10.61 12.75 -64.52
CA VAL A 515 -9.23 12.84 -65.05
C VAL A 515 -8.15 12.51 -64.00
N SER A 516 -8.56 12.20 -62.78
CA SER A 516 -7.68 11.90 -61.64
C SER A 516 -8.37 10.92 -60.68
N SER A 517 -7.60 10.25 -59.82
CA SER A 517 -8.10 9.16 -58.96
C SER A 517 -8.72 8.02 -59.80
N LEU A 518 -7.98 7.58 -60.81
CA LEU A 518 -8.41 6.59 -61.78
C LEU A 518 -7.74 5.26 -61.46
N ASP A 519 -8.50 4.35 -60.88
CA ASP A 519 -8.10 2.96 -60.75
C ASP A 519 -8.81 2.12 -61.82
N GLU A 520 -8.15 1.05 -62.27
CA GLU A 520 -8.75 0.12 -63.22
C GLU A 520 -10.04 -0.48 -62.63
N GLY A 521 -11.11 -0.48 -63.41
CA GLY A 521 -12.44 -0.93 -62.99
C GLY A 521 -13.32 0.15 -62.35
N ASP A 522 -12.83 1.39 -62.23
CA ASP A 522 -13.69 2.52 -61.87
C ASP A 522 -14.82 2.68 -62.90
N LEU A 523 -15.99 3.09 -62.42
CA LEU A 523 -17.20 3.34 -63.18
C LEU A 523 -17.59 4.81 -63.09
N VAL A 524 -18.07 5.38 -64.20
CA VAL A 524 -18.67 6.71 -64.22
C VAL A 524 -19.95 6.72 -65.02
N PHE A 525 -21.05 7.20 -64.42
CA PHE A 525 -22.19 7.65 -65.21
C PHE A 525 -21.97 9.12 -65.60
N ASN A 526 -21.59 9.34 -66.85
CA ASN A 526 -21.42 10.67 -67.41
C ASN A 526 -22.79 11.21 -67.81
N THR A 527 -23.30 12.15 -67.02
CA THR A 527 -24.62 12.75 -67.18
C THR A 527 -24.75 13.63 -68.44
N THR A 528 -23.66 14.11 -69.02
CA THR A 528 -23.68 14.88 -70.28
C THR A 528 -23.78 13.96 -71.50
N SER A 529 -23.02 12.87 -71.50
CA SER A 529 -23.07 11.85 -72.56
C SER A 529 -24.19 10.82 -72.35
N ASN A 530 -24.85 10.87 -71.18
CA ASN A 530 -25.86 9.92 -70.72
C ASN A 530 -25.41 8.44 -70.85
N ALA A 531 -24.15 8.17 -70.50
CA ALA A 531 -23.52 6.87 -70.68
C ALA A 531 -22.76 6.42 -69.41
N LEU A 532 -22.92 5.15 -69.05
CA LEU A 532 -22.06 4.49 -68.06
C LEU A 532 -20.78 4.04 -68.75
N SER A 533 -19.64 4.38 -68.18
CA SER A 533 -18.32 3.99 -68.67
C SER A 533 -17.50 3.33 -67.57
N TYR A 534 -16.54 2.49 -67.93
CA TYR A 534 -15.53 1.97 -67.01
C TYR A 534 -14.12 2.40 -67.43
N TYR A 535 -13.21 2.55 -66.48
CA TYR A 535 -11.81 2.85 -66.73
C TYR A 535 -11.01 1.55 -66.84
N ASP A 536 -10.28 1.35 -67.94
CA ASP A 536 -9.50 0.13 -68.19
C ASP A 536 -8.04 0.20 -67.69
N GLY A 537 -7.71 1.22 -66.89
CA GLY A 537 -6.35 1.54 -66.48
C GLY A 537 -5.67 2.58 -67.38
N THR A 538 -6.19 2.83 -68.59
CA THR A 538 -5.62 3.77 -69.55
C THR A 538 -6.63 4.75 -70.16
N SER A 539 -7.89 4.36 -70.29
CA SER A 539 -8.94 5.16 -70.92
C SER A 539 -10.33 4.80 -70.38
N TRP A 540 -11.29 5.71 -70.57
CA TRP A 540 -12.69 5.47 -70.24
C TRP A 540 -13.42 4.84 -71.43
N ASN A 541 -14.00 3.67 -71.22
CA ASN A 541 -14.74 2.93 -72.22
C ASN A 541 -16.22 2.91 -71.88
N ALA A 542 -17.08 3.32 -72.82
CA ALA A 542 -18.52 3.25 -72.63
C ALA A 542 -18.97 1.78 -72.54
N ILE A 543 -19.83 1.48 -71.56
CA ILE A 543 -20.52 0.21 -71.46
C ILE A 543 -21.73 0.27 -72.39
N THR A 544 -21.65 -0.43 -73.52
CA THR A 544 -22.72 -0.55 -74.51
C THR A 544 -23.35 -1.95 -74.48
N SER A 545 -24.61 -2.07 -74.88
CA SER A 545 -25.25 -3.39 -75.04
C SER A 545 -24.52 -4.24 -76.09
N ASP A 546 -24.35 -5.54 -75.82
CA ASP A 546 -23.77 -6.50 -76.77
C ASP A 546 -24.68 -6.67 -78.00
N THR A 547 -24.10 -6.58 -79.20
CA THR A 547 -24.80 -6.77 -80.48
C THR A 547 -24.42 -8.08 -81.19
N ASP A 548 -23.53 -8.91 -80.62
CA ASP A 548 -23.09 -10.19 -81.18
C ASP A 548 -23.95 -11.37 -80.66
N VAL A 549 -25.16 -11.50 -81.22
CA VAL A 549 -26.06 -12.62 -80.93
C VAL A 549 -25.54 -13.88 -81.63
N LYS A 550 -24.95 -14.83 -80.88
CA LYS A 550 -24.71 -16.20 -81.36
C LYS A 550 -26.03 -16.85 -81.80
N VAL A 551 -26.24 -16.90 -83.12
CA VAL A 551 -27.23 -17.71 -83.85
C VAL A 551 -28.71 -17.34 -83.62
N GLY A 552 -29.11 -16.23 -84.24
CA GLY A 552 -30.51 -15.92 -84.53
C GLY A 552 -30.97 -16.40 -85.92
N VAL A 553 -30.64 -17.63 -86.36
CA VAL A 553 -31.50 -18.36 -87.32
C VAL A 553 -32.65 -19.06 -86.58
N SER A 554 -33.07 -18.50 -85.45
CA SER A 554 -34.19 -18.95 -84.63
C SER A 554 -35.49 -18.21 -84.98
N ALA A 555 -35.50 -17.42 -86.05
CA ALA A 555 -36.71 -16.82 -86.57
C ALA A 555 -36.81 -17.09 -88.08
N ASN A 556 -38.05 -17.16 -88.52
CA ASN A 556 -38.44 -17.10 -89.91
C ASN A 556 -37.83 -15.83 -90.53
N ASP A 557 -36.77 -15.97 -91.33
CA ASP A 557 -36.24 -14.84 -92.11
C ASP A 557 -37.21 -14.61 -93.28
N THR A 558 -37.33 -13.38 -93.75
CA THR A 558 -38.16 -13.06 -94.92
C THR A 558 -37.30 -12.61 -96.10
N THR A 559 -35.98 -12.66 -95.93
CA THR A 559 -34.98 -12.16 -96.89
C THR A 559 -34.45 -13.33 -97.72
N ALA A 560 -34.93 -13.45 -98.97
CA ALA A 560 -34.47 -14.48 -99.89
C ALA A 560 -32.93 -14.49 -100.04
N GLY A 561 -32.30 -15.67 -99.89
CA GLY A 561 -30.86 -15.88 -100.05
C GLY A 561 -29.97 -15.58 -98.84
N TYR A 562 -30.52 -15.28 -97.65
CA TYR A 562 -29.72 -14.98 -96.46
C TYR A 562 -28.98 -16.21 -95.88
N LEU A 563 -29.64 -17.38 -95.89
CA LEU A 563 -29.10 -18.63 -95.35
C LEU A 563 -27.93 -19.15 -96.22
N ASN A 564 -28.04 -19.19 -97.54
CA ASN A 564 -26.98 -19.66 -98.43
C ASN A 564 -25.73 -18.76 -98.43
N GLY A 565 -25.85 -17.46 -98.16
CA GLY A 565 -24.72 -16.53 -98.11
C GLY A 565 -23.83 -16.68 -96.88
N LYS A 566 -24.32 -17.34 -95.82
CA LYS A 566 -23.60 -17.59 -94.57
C LYS A 566 -22.93 -18.95 -94.52
N LEU A 567 -23.26 -19.86 -95.44
CA LEU A 567 -22.69 -21.22 -95.49
C LEU A 567 -21.89 -21.43 -96.77
N VAL A 568 -20.65 -21.91 -96.62
CA VAL A 568 -19.79 -22.28 -97.75
C VAL A 568 -19.79 -23.80 -97.90
N ALA A 569 -20.24 -24.32 -99.05
CA ALA A 569 -20.29 -25.76 -99.31
C ALA A 569 -18.89 -26.36 -99.51
N GLY A 570 -18.61 -27.51 -98.89
CA GLY A 570 -17.38 -28.28 -99.09
C GLY A 570 -17.41 -29.13 -100.37
N THR A 571 -16.25 -29.61 -100.83
CA THR A 571 -16.15 -30.48 -102.02
C THR A 571 -17.01 -31.75 -101.84
N LEU A 572 -17.81 -32.10 -102.87
CA LEU A 572 -18.82 -33.17 -102.88
C LEU A 572 -20.08 -32.92 -102.03
N VAL A 573 -20.27 -31.70 -101.50
CA VAL A 573 -21.51 -31.25 -100.85
C VAL A 573 -22.14 -30.13 -101.67
N THR A 574 -23.44 -30.24 -101.91
CA THR A 574 -24.26 -29.15 -102.49
C THR A 574 -25.28 -28.69 -101.47
N LEU A 575 -25.39 -27.36 -101.32
CA LEU A 575 -26.40 -26.69 -100.51
C LEU A 575 -27.42 -26.07 -101.47
N THR A 576 -28.69 -26.44 -101.35
CA THR A 576 -29.78 -25.92 -102.17
C THR A 576 -30.88 -25.40 -101.27
N GLU A 577 -31.27 -24.14 -101.42
CA GLU A 577 -32.47 -23.60 -100.76
C GLU A 577 -33.71 -24.02 -101.54
N ASN A 578 -34.67 -24.64 -100.84
CA ASN A 578 -35.86 -25.23 -101.46
C ASN A 578 -37.07 -24.27 -101.51
N SER A 579 -37.01 -23.17 -100.75
CA SER A 579 -37.99 -22.08 -100.77
C SER A 579 -37.30 -20.76 -100.39
N ASP A 580 -37.54 -19.72 -101.18
CA ASP A 580 -37.10 -18.35 -100.90
C ASP A 580 -38.20 -17.61 -100.12
N GLY A 581 -37.86 -17.12 -98.92
CA GLY A 581 -38.79 -16.46 -98.00
C GLY A 581 -39.31 -17.40 -96.91
N GLY A 582 -40.30 -16.93 -96.15
CA GLY A 582 -40.54 -17.50 -94.83
C GLY A 582 -40.78 -19.02 -94.74
N ASN A 583 -40.08 -19.65 -93.80
CA ASN A 583 -39.84 -21.05 -93.51
C ASN A 583 -38.85 -21.65 -94.51
N GLU A 584 -37.71 -20.98 -94.69
CA GLU A 584 -36.63 -21.43 -95.54
C GLU A 584 -36.15 -22.82 -95.11
N THR A 585 -36.09 -23.73 -96.07
CA THR A 585 -35.55 -25.07 -95.88
C THR A 585 -34.31 -25.22 -96.77
N LEU A 586 -33.20 -25.64 -96.17
CA LEU A 586 -31.94 -25.87 -96.86
C LEU A 586 -31.72 -27.37 -97.01
N THR A 587 -31.58 -27.84 -98.24
CA THR A 587 -31.17 -29.21 -98.55
C THR A 587 -29.66 -29.29 -98.61
N ILE A 588 -29.08 -30.21 -97.85
CA ILE A 588 -27.67 -30.58 -97.91
C ILE A 588 -27.58 -31.96 -98.57
N ALA A 589 -26.91 -32.07 -99.71
CA ALA A 589 -26.76 -33.33 -100.44
C ALA A 589 -25.27 -33.64 -100.72
N SER A 590 -24.92 -34.93 -100.69
CA SER A 590 -23.61 -35.42 -101.14
C SER A 590 -23.69 -35.95 -102.58
N THR A 591 -22.63 -35.78 -103.39
CA THR A 591 -22.56 -36.40 -104.73
C THR A 591 -21.14 -36.92 -105.10
N GLY A 592 -20.90 -38.20 -104.81
CA GLY A 592 -19.86 -39.12 -105.34
C GLY A 592 -19.94 -40.47 -104.59
N ASP A 593 -19.69 -41.68 -105.14
CA ASP A 593 -19.16 -42.17 -106.43
C ASP A 593 -19.85 -43.49 -106.89
N ALA A 594 -19.71 -43.84 -108.17
CA ALA A 594 -20.23 -45.03 -108.88
C ALA A 594 -19.87 -46.43 -108.31
N SER A 595 -19.20 -46.51 -107.16
CA SER A 595 -18.90 -47.76 -106.46
C SER A 595 -20.04 -48.29 -105.57
N GLY A 596 -21.21 -47.64 -105.55
CA GLY A 596 -22.48 -48.18 -105.04
C GLY A 596 -22.51 -48.52 -103.53
N THR A 597 -21.45 -48.21 -102.79
CA THR A 597 -21.42 -48.25 -101.33
C THR A 597 -21.89 -46.88 -100.82
N GLY A 598 -23.06 -46.84 -100.20
CA GLY A 598 -23.64 -45.59 -99.68
C GLY A 598 -22.70 -44.91 -98.70
N VAL A 599 -22.13 -43.77 -99.09
CA VAL A 599 -21.30 -42.93 -98.22
C VAL A 599 -22.23 -42.27 -97.21
N ALA A 600 -22.10 -42.67 -95.95
CA ALA A 600 -22.86 -42.09 -94.85
C ALA A 600 -22.52 -40.61 -94.70
N MET A 601 -23.50 -39.72 -94.91
CA MET A 601 -23.42 -38.33 -94.47
C MET A 601 -23.55 -38.31 -92.95
N ALA A 602 -22.41 -38.24 -92.26
CA ALA A 602 -22.40 -37.87 -90.86
C ALA A 602 -22.55 -36.35 -90.74
N ILE A 603 -23.76 -35.87 -90.47
CA ILE A 603 -23.94 -34.51 -89.97
C ILE A 603 -23.49 -34.56 -88.51
N ALA A 604 -22.23 -34.18 -88.27
CA ALA A 604 -21.76 -33.94 -86.92
C ALA A 604 -22.41 -32.63 -86.42
N LEU A 605 -23.54 -32.75 -85.72
CA LEU A 605 -24.00 -31.69 -84.82
C LEU A 605 -23.06 -31.70 -83.61
N GLY A 606 -21.93 -31.02 -83.75
CA GLY A 606 -20.98 -30.85 -82.67
C GLY A 606 -21.45 -29.76 -81.71
N GLY A 607 -21.83 -30.17 -80.49
CA GLY A 607 -21.95 -29.33 -79.29
C GLY A 607 -23.15 -28.41 -79.23
#